data_AF-A0A516PV56-F1
#
_entry.id   AF-A0A516PV56-F1
#
_cell.length_a   1.000
_cell.length_b   1.000
_cell.length_c   1.000
_cell.angle_alpha   90.00
_cell.angle_beta   90.00
_cell.angle_gamma   90.00
#
_symmetry.space_group_name_H-M   'P 1'
#
loop_
_entity.id
_entity.type
_entity.pdbx_description
1 polymer ?
#
loop_
_entity_poly.entity_id
_entity_poly.type
_entity_poly.pdbx_seq_one_letter_code
_entity_poly.pdbx_strand_id
1 'polypeptide(L)'
;MYALALDGKGELFTAHWHPSSKVSDFEEPHYHFGAVALSDSGVFIERAHIPSGRVSLEKFIRTMIEQFGITASCQDWRDRLSRSESAFQQHSTWQ
;
A
#
# COMPACT_ATOMS: atom_id res chain seq x y z
N MET A 1 -6.27 5.44 1.13
CA MET A 1 -6.14 3.98 1.30
C MET A 1 -5.96 3.35 -0.06
N TYR A 2 -5.06 2.38 -0.18
CA TYR A 2 -4.88 1.55 -1.38
C TYR A 2 -4.87 0.08 -0.97
N ALA A 3 -5.36 -0.80 -1.84
CA ALA A 3 -5.43 -2.23 -1.56
C ALA A 3 -5.04 -3.05 -2.79
N LEU A 4 -4.27 -4.11 -2.57
CA LEU A 4 -4.14 -5.24 -3.47
C LEU A 4 -5.03 -6.37 -2.94
N ALA A 5 -5.90 -6.90 -3.80
CA ALA A 5 -6.82 -7.97 -3.47
C ALA A 5 -6.75 -9.10 -4.51
N LEU A 6 -7.05 -10.32 -4.08
CA LEU A 6 -7.32 -11.43 -4.97
C LEU A 6 -8.81 -11.47 -5.29
N ASP A 7 -9.13 -11.63 -6.56
CA ASP A 7 -10.50 -11.69 -7.03
C ASP A 7 -11.30 -12.75 -6.26
N GLY A 8 -12.40 -12.32 -5.64
CA GLY A 8 -13.26 -13.13 -4.78
C GLY A 8 -12.65 -13.68 -3.49
N LYS A 9 -11.39 -13.37 -3.15
CA LYS A 9 -10.68 -13.94 -1.97
C LYS A 9 -10.30 -12.92 -0.91
N GLY A 10 -10.39 -11.62 -1.22
CA GLY A 10 -10.15 -10.55 -0.26
C GLY A 10 -8.76 -9.91 -0.39
N GLU A 11 -8.43 -9.07 0.59
CA GLU A 11 -7.22 -8.25 0.58
C GLU A 11 -5.97 -9.09 0.88
N LEU A 12 -4.89 -8.80 0.15
CA LEU A 12 -3.55 -9.35 0.39
C LEU A 12 -2.69 -8.35 1.16
N PHE A 13 -2.71 -7.11 0.69
CA PHE A 13 -1.84 -6.05 1.20
C PHE A 13 -2.55 -4.71 1.05
N THR A 14 -2.61 -3.94 2.13
CA THR A 14 -3.27 -2.63 2.11
C THR A 14 -2.40 -1.56 2.74
N ALA A 15 -2.50 -0.35 2.20
CA ALA A 15 -1.90 0.87 2.74
C ALA A 15 -3.02 1.76 3.29
N HIS A 16 -3.03 1.95 4.61
CA HIS A 16 -4.03 2.69 5.35
C HIS A 16 -3.45 3.95 5.93
N TRP A 17 -4.31 4.95 6.12
CA TRP A 17 -3.98 6.15 6.86
C TRP A 17 -5.25 6.84 7.33
N HIS A 18 -5.36 7.03 8.64
CA HIS A 18 -6.55 7.54 9.29
C HIS A 18 -6.17 8.70 10.26
N PRO A 19 -5.80 9.89 9.74
CA PRO A 19 -5.12 10.95 10.51
C PRO A 19 -5.92 11.61 11.65
N SER A 20 -7.21 11.29 11.79
CA SER A 20 -8.10 11.87 12.80
C SER A 20 -9.33 10.98 13.00
N SER A 21 -9.08 9.68 13.10
CA SER A 21 -10.13 8.66 13.03
C SER A 21 -10.72 8.33 14.39
N LYS A 22 -12.04 8.12 14.41
CA LYS A 22 -12.73 7.45 15.52
C LYS A 22 -12.83 5.93 15.34
N VAL A 23 -12.34 5.40 14.22
CA VAL A 23 -12.53 4.02 13.75
C VAL A 23 -11.30 3.12 13.94
N SER A 24 -10.15 3.71 14.26
CA SER A 24 -8.88 3.06 14.55
C SER A 24 -8.13 3.92 15.57
N ASP A 25 -7.44 3.26 16.49
CA ASP A 25 -6.52 3.83 17.48
C ASP A 25 -5.11 4.08 16.92
N PHE A 26 -4.87 3.72 15.65
CA PHE A 26 -3.61 3.93 14.96
C PHE A 26 -3.76 4.97 13.84
N GLU A 27 -3.26 6.18 14.10
CA GLU A 27 -3.48 7.34 13.22
C GLU A 27 -2.38 7.54 12.17
N GLU A 28 -1.21 6.92 12.38
CA GLU A 28 -0.08 7.02 11.45
C GLU A 28 -0.31 6.18 10.19
N PRO A 29 0.30 6.52 9.05
CA PRO A 29 0.30 5.64 7.89
C PRO A 29 0.83 4.25 8.24
N HIS A 30 0.17 3.20 7.75
CA HIS A 30 0.58 1.83 8.03
C HIS A 30 0.14 0.88 6.92
N TYR A 31 0.71 -0.32 6.95
CA TYR A 31 0.29 -1.43 6.14
C TYR A 31 -0.44 -2.50 6.95
N HIS A 32 -1.30 -3.24 6.27
CA HIS A 32 -1.80 -4.53 6.72
C HIS A 32 -1.48 -5.63 5.71
N PHE A 33 -1.28 -6.83 6.21
CA PHE A 33 -1.36 -8.07 5.44
C PHE A 33 -2.71 -8.72 5.73
N GLY A 34 -3.45 -9.04 4.67
CA GLY A 34 -4.72 -9.75 4.82
C GLY A 34 -4.49 -11.24 5.04
N ALA A 35 -5.48 -11.93 5.60
CA ALA A 35 -5.38 -13.36 5.98
C ALA A 35 -4.88 -14.26 4.84
N VAL A 36 -5.22 -13.94 3.59
CA VAL A 36 -4.83 -14.74 2.42
C VAL A 36 -3.31 -14.73 2.17
N ALA A 37 -2.58 -13.73 2.70
CA ALA A 37 -1.13 -13.65 2.62
C ALA A 37 -0.41 -14.34 3.79
N LEU A 38 -1.14 -14.85 4.79
CA LEU A 38 -0.56 -15.43 6.00
C LEU A 38 -0.48 -16.95 5.92
N SER A 39 0.56 -17.50 6.55
CA SER A 39 0.68 -18.94 6.80
C SER A 39 0.31 -19.23 8.25
N ASP A 40 -0.15 -20.45 8.54
CA ASP A 40 -0.51 -20.87 9.90
C ASP A 40 0.66 -20.77 10.90
N SER A 41 1.90 -20.83 10.39
CA SER A 41 3.14 -20.66 11.16
C SER A 41 3.75 -19.26 11.05
N GLY A 42 3.04 -18.31 10.44
CA GLY A 42 3.51 -16.96 10.23
C GLY A 42 3.59 -16.17 11.54
N VAL A 43 4.63 -15.35 11.69
CA VAL A 43 4.74 -14.40 12.81
C VAL A 43 3.89 -13.14 12.61
N PHE A 44 3.39 -12.92 11.39
CA PHE A 44 2.49 -11.82 11.09
C PHE A 44 1.07 -12.18 11.50
N ILE A 45 0.51 -11.40 12.41
CA ILE A 45 -0.90 -11.43 12.79
C ILE A 45 -1.74 -10.70 11.74
N GLU A 46 -2.90 -11.28 11.42
CA GLU A 46 -3.89 -10.64 10.54
C GLU A 46 -4.19 -9.23 11.05
N ARG A 47 -4.13 -8.24 10.14
CA ARG A 47 -4.38 -6.81 10.42
C ARG A 47 -3.41 -6.16 11.41
N ALA A 48 -2.19 -6.68 11.55
CA ALA A 48 -1.12 -5.94 12.21
C ALA A 48 -0.97 -4.53 11.59
N HIS A 49 -0.86 -3.50 12.43
CA HIS A 49 -0.48 -2.16 11.97
C HIS A 49 1.04 -2.13 11.82
N ILE A 50 1.53 -2.23 10.58
CA ILE A 50 2.97 -2.12 10.31
C ILE A 50 3.26 -0.67 9.96
N PRO A 51 3.95 0.10 10.83
CA PRO A 51 4.15 1.52 10.61
C PRO A 51 4.85 1.79 9.28
N SER A 52 4.40 2.82 8.58
CA SER A 52 4.98 3.29 7.34
C SER A 52 5.05 4.81 7.29
N GLY A 53 5.67 5.35 6.25
CA GLY A 53 5.42 6.74 5.86
C GLY A 53 4.13 6.86 5.06
N ARG A 54 3.72 8.08 4.70
CA ARG A 54 2.70 8.27 3.66
C ARG A 54 3.19 7.67 2.34
N VAL A 55 2.29 7.01 1.64
CA VAL A 55 2.59 6.33 0.37
C VAL A 55 1.77 6.98 -0.72
N SER A 56 2.42 7.37 -1.82
CA SER A 56 1.75 7.80 -3.04
C SER A 56 1.09 6.60 -3.72
N LEU A 57 0.06 6.84 -4.54
CA LEU A 57 -0.53 5.77 -5.35
C LEU A 57 0.54 5.14 -6.26
N GLU A 58 1.41 5.97 -6.80
CA GLU A 58 2.48 5.57 -7.71
C GLU A 58 3.51 4.68 -7.05
N LYS A 59 3.95 5.00 -5.82
CA LYS A 59 4.85 4.15 -5.05
C LYS A 59 4.18 2.83 -4.68
N PHE A 60 2.88 2.83 -4.37
CA PHE A 60 2.13 1.61 -4.13
C PHE A 60 2.10 0.72 -5.38
N ILE A 61 1.70 1.26 -6.55
CA ILE A 61 1.68 0.50 -7.82
C ILE A 61 3.07 0.01 -8.21
N ARG A 62 4.11 0.85 -8.06
CA ARG A 62 5.50 0.45 -8.32
C ARG A 62 5.92 -0.72 -7.44
N THR A 63 5.56 -0.70 -6.16
CA THR A 63 5.80 -1.82 -5.23
C THR A 63 5.10 -3.08 -5.69
N MET A 64 3.84 -2.98 -6.13
CA MET A 64 3.06 -4.11 -6.66
C MET A 64 3.76 -4.75 -7.86
N ILE A 65 4.27 -3.93 -8.79
CA ILE A 65 4.95 -4.44 -9.98
C ILE A 65 6.32 -5.04 -9.64
N GLU A 66 7.15 -4.30 -8.91
CA GLU A 66 8.56 -4.65 -8.72
C GLU A 66 8.80 -5.69 -7.63
N GLN A 67 8.01 -5.65 -6.55
CA GLN A 67 8.23 -6.50 -5.37
C GLN A 67 7.24 -7.67 -5.31
N PHE A 68 6.01 -7.48 -5.78
CA PHE A 68 4.98 -8.52 -5.79
C PHE A 68 4.88 -9.23 -7.14
N GLY A 69 5.69 -8.83 -8.14
CA GLY A 69 5.74 -9.46 -9.45
C GLY A 69 4.49 -9.25 -10.31
N ILE A 70 3.67 -8.25 -9.99
CA ILE A 70 2.45 -7.96 -10.78
C ILE A 70 2.85 -7.43 -12.15
N THR A 71 2.26 -8.01 -13.19
CA THR A 71 2.52 -7.58 -14.57
C THR A 71 1.77 -6.29 -14.88
N ALA A 72 2.51 -5.24 -15.22
CA ALA A 72 1.92 -3.99 -15.68
C ALA A 72 1.21 -4.19 -17.04
N SER A 73 0.08 -3.50 -17.23
CA SER A 73 -0.69 -3.54 -18.49
C SER A 73 -0.10 -2.70 -19.62
N CYS A 74 0.95 -1.91 -19.34
CA CYS A 74 1.62 -1.04 -20.31
C CYS A 74 3.14 -1.07 -20.11
N GLN A 75 3.90 -0.85 -21.18
CA GLN A 75 5.36 -0.89 -21.17
C GLN A 75 5.99 0.37 -20.56
N ASP A 76 5.36 1.53 -20.74
CA ASP A 76 5.82 2.85 -20.30
C ASP A 76 5.36 3.20 -18.86
N TRP A 77 4.97 2.20 -18.07
CA TRP A 77 4.39 2.39 -16.75
C TRP A 77 5.33 3.20 -15.83
N ARG A 78 6.65 2.97 -15.91
CA ARG A 78 7.64 3.69 -15.09
C ARG A 78 7.54 5.20 -15.28
N ASP A 79 7.47 5.64 -16.53
CA ASP A 79 7.43 7.06 -16.89
C ASP A 79 6.08 7.70 -16.53
N ARG A 80 4.99 6.94 -16.63
CA ARG A 80 3.66 7.40 -16.17
C ARG A 80 3.65 7.64 -14.67
N LEU A 81 4.13 6.67 -13.90
CA LEU A 81 4.20 6.77 -12.44
C LEU A 81 5.11 7.92 -12.02
N SER A 82 6.32 8.03 -12.60
CA SER A 82 7.25 9.11 -12.23
C SER A 82 6.70 10.52 -12.53
N ARG A 83 6.01 10.70 -13.66
CA ARG A 83 5.36 11.99 -13.98
C ARG A 83 4.21 12.31 -13.03
N SER A 84 3.37 11.32 -12.71
CA SER A 84 2.21 11.50 -11.82
C SER A 84 2.63 11.76 -10.37
N GLU A 85 3.66 11.07 -9.89
CA GLU A 85 4.15 11.19 -8.50
C GLU A 85 4.72 12.58 -8.17
N SER A 86 5.12 13.35 -9.18
CA SER A 86 5.71 14.67 -9.00
C SER A 86 4.78 15.61 -8.21
N ALA A 87 3.47 15.55 -8.41
CA ALA A 87 2.52 16.37 -7.66
C ALA A 87 2.47 15.97 -6.18
N PHE A 88 2.49 14.67 -5.87
CA PHE A 88 2.53 14.17 -4.49
C PHE A 88 3.78 14.69 -3.76
N GLN A 89 4.94 14.67 -4.43
CA GLN A 89 6.20 15.16 -3.87
C GLN A 89 6.20 16.67 -3.68
N GLN A 90 5.66 17.44 -4.64
CA GLN A 90 5.60 18.91 -4.53
C GLN A 90 4.72 19.39 -3.38
N HIS A 91 3.68 18.61 -3.01
CA HIS A 91 2.77 18.94 -1.93
C HIS A 91 3.11 18.23 -0.60
N SER A 92 4.24 17.52 -0.52
CA SER A 92 4.66 16.91 0.74
C SER A 92 5.17 17.99 1.70
N THR A 93 4.43 18.26 2.78
CA THR A 93 4.84 19.18 3.85
C THR A 93 5.40 18.47 5.08
N TRP A 94 5.63 17.16 4.96
CA TRP A 94 6.12 16.27 6.00
C TRP A 94 7.52 15.80 5.60
N GLN A 95 8.55 16.25 6.33
CA GLN A 95 9.93 15.75 6.30
C GLN A 95 10.30 15.20 7.67
#